data_AF-A0A645CCJ2-F1
#
_entry.id   AF-A0A645CCJ2-F1
#
_cell.length_a   1.000
_cell.length_b   1.000
_cell.length_c   1.000
_cell.angle_alpha   90.00
_cell.angle_beta   90.00
_cell.angle_gamma   90.00
#
_symmetry.space_group_name_H-M   'P 1'
#
loop_
_entity.id
_entity.type
_entity.pdbx_description
1 polymer ?
#
loop_
_entity_poly.entity_id
_entity_poly.type
_entity_poly.pdbx_seq_one_letter_code
_entity_poly.pdbx_strand_id
1 'polypeptide(L)'
;MLLPDDVSLPKGLHFLRAGVLAGEVVASGTGKARFEPHHHLYMALGPAAAQTVQLPAGDVRADAWLRGEEIAAPGAPNGYVAVLYDGYPLGFGKASGGRVKNHYPKGLRNLK
;
A
#
# COMPACT_ATOMS: atom_id res chain seq x y z
N MET A 1 1.89 12.36 -6.63
CA MET A 1 0.41 12.35 -6.74
C MET A 1 0.07 12.05 -8.19
N LEU A 2 -0.94 11.21 -8.44
CA LEU A 2 -1.43 10.88 -9.77
C LEU A 2 -2.74 11.62 -9.97
N LEU A 3 -2.73 12.56 -10.91
CA LEU A 3 -3.92 13.27 -11.37
C LEU A 3 -4.56 12.49 -12.52
N PRO A 4 -5.89 12.60 -12.72
CA PRO A 4 -6.51 12.20 -13.97
C PRO A 4 -5.92 13.02 -15.13
N ASP A 5 -5.85 12.41 -16.31
CA ASP A 5 -5.13 12.97 -17.47
C ASP A 5 -5.64 14.36 -17.91
N ASP A 6 -6.93 14.63 -17.74
CA ASP A 6 -7.58 15.87 -18.21
C ASP A 6 -7.89 16.88 -17.09
N VAL A 7 -7.17 16.84 -15.96
CA VAL A 7 -7.41 17.76 -14.83
C VAL A 7 -6.47 18.97 -14.85
N SER A 8 -7.06 20.17 -14.95
CA SER A 8 -6.39 21.43 -14.63
C SER A 8 -6.75 21.87 -13.20
N LEU A 9 -5.74 22.14 -12.37
CA LEU A 9 -5.96 22.61 -11.00
C LEU A 9 -6.10 24.13 -10.99
N PRO A 10 -7.24 24.70 -10.54
CA PRO A 10 -7.42 26.15 -10.47
C PRO A 10 -6.44 26.81 -9.50
N LYS A 11 -5.97 28.01 -9.87
CA LYS A 11 -5.09 28.82 -9.03
C LYS A 11 -5.86 29.39 -7.84
N GLY A 12 -5.17 29.57 -6.71
CA GLY A 12 -5.73 30.21 -5.51
C GLY A 12 -6.61 29.31 -4.63
N LEU A 13 -6.81 28.04 -5.01
CA LEU A 13 -7.51 27.07 -4.18
C LEU A 13 -6.51 26.18 -3.42
N HIS A 14 -6.72 26.04 -2.11
CA HIS A 14 -5.97 25.12 -1.27
C HIS A 14 -6.59 23.73 -1.36
N PHE A 15 -5.87 22.78 -1.97
CA PHE A 15 -6.32 21.40 -2.09
C PHE A 15 -5.78 20.56 -0.93
N LEU A 16 -6.68 19.85 -0.24
CA LEU A 16 -6.27 18.81 0.69
C LEU A 16 -5.70 17.59 -0.04
N ARG A 17 -6.29 17.26 -1.20
CA ARG A 17 -5.87 16.15 -2.07
C ARG A 17 -6.43 16.34 -3.48
N ALA A 18 -5.61 16.12 -4.50
CA ALA A 18 -6.04 16.10 -5.89
C ALA A 18 -5.61 14.77 -6.56
N GLY A 19 -6.50 13.79 -6.58
CA GLY A 19 -6.22 12.46 -7.13
C GLY A 19 -5.57 11.49 -6.15
N VAL A 20 -4.81 10.52 -6.67
CA VAL A 20 -4.21 9.43 -5.88
C VAL A 20 -2.85 9.85 -5.34
N LEU A 21 -2.70 9.83 -4.01
CA LEU A 21 -1.40 10.07 -3.40
C LEU A 21 -0.50 8.84 -3.63
N ALA A 22 0.44 8.94 -4.56
CA ALA A 22 1.29 7.82 -4.96
C ALA A 22 2.32 7.42 -3.89
N GLY A 23 2.95 8.40 -3.26
CA GLY A 23 4.12 8.19 -2.43
C GLY A 23 4.91 9.48 -2.26
N GLU A 24 6.03 9.36 -1.57
CA GLU A 24 7.00 10.42 -1.32
C GLU A 24 8.40 9.94 -1.64
N VAL A 25 9.28 10.88 -2.00
CA VAL A 25 10.71 10.58 -2.16
C VAL A 25 11.38 10.92 -0.83
N VAL A 26 11.92 9.91 -0.16
CA VAL A 26 12.57 10.03 1.15
C VAL A 26 14.06 9.75 1.04
N ALA A 27 14.87 10.41 1.88
CA ALA A 27 16.28 10.09 2.01
C ALA A 27 16.46 8.65 2.54
N SER A 28 17.49 7.95 2.09
CA SER A 28 17.88 6.67 2.69
C SER A 28 19.20 6.81 3.44
N GLY A 29 19.45 5.87 4.37
CA GLY A 29 20.73 5.79 5.08
C GLY A 29 21.95 5.52 4.19
N THR A 30 21.75 5.28 2.89
CA THR A 30 22.82 5.10 1.90
C THR A 30 23.13 6.37 1.10
N GLY A 31 22.47 7.49 1.43
CA GLY A 31 22.61 8.77 0.71
C GLY A 31 21.81 8.84 -0.60
N LYS A 32 21.31 7.72 -1.13
CA LYS A 32 20.41 7.70 -2.30
C LYS A 32 18.96 7.91 -1.88
N ALA A 33 18.23 8.77 -2.58
CA ALA A 33 16.80 8.92 -2.37
C ALA A 33 16.05 7.64 -2.78
N ARG A 34 14.97 7.32 -2.08
CA ARG A 34 14.09 6.19 -2.41
C ARG A 34 12.63 6.64 -2.43
N PHE A 35 11.83 5.97 -3.24
CA PHE A 35 10.39 6.16 -3.22
C PHE A 35 9.76 5.33 -2.10
N GLU A 36 8.94 5.97 -1.28
CA GLU A 36 8.09 5.35 -0.27
C GLU A 36 6.63 5.52 -0.70
N PRO A 37 5.95 4.42 -1.10
CA PRO A 37 4.59 4.50 -1.60
C PRO A 37 3.60 4.82 -0.47
N HIS A 38 2.53 5.52 -0.84
CA HIS A 38 1.40 5.79 0.03
C HIS A 38 0.33 4.73 -0.12
N HIS A 39 -0.45 4.49 0.94
CA HIS A 39 -1.54 3.49 0.95
C HIS A 39 -2.51 3.65 -0.23
N HIS A 40 -2.82 4.89 -0.61
CA HIS A 40 -3.73 5.21 -1.71
C HIS A 40 -3.29 4.61 -3.05
N LEU A 41 -1.98 4.51 -3.30
CA LEU A 41 -1.47 3.93 -4.55
C LEU A 41 -1.94 2.49 -4.71
N TYR A 42 -1.81 1.68 -3.65
CA TYR A 42 -2.16 0.27 -3.69
C TYR A 42 -3.66 0.02 -3.54
N MET A 43 -4.39 0.94 -2.91
CA MET A 43 -5.85 0.92 -2.96
C MET A 43 -6.38 1.20 -4.36
N ALA A 44 -5.70 2.05 -5.13
CA ALA A 44 -6.08 2.36 -6.51
C ALA A 44 -5.65 1.28 -7.50
N LEU A 45 -4.44 0.74 -7.36
CA LEU A 45 -3.92 -0.32 -8.24
C LEU A 45 -4.58 -1.67 -7.99
N GLY A 46 -4.76 -2.04 -6.72
CA GLY A 46 -5.26 -3.35 -6.30
C GLY A 46 -4.61 -4.51 -7.05
N PRO A 47 -5.38 -5.35 -7.77
CA PRO A 47 -4.86 -6.51 -8.49
C PRO A 47 -3.93 -6.15 -9.66
N ALA A 48 -3.95 -4.91 -10.15
CA ALA A 48 -3.04 -4.46 -11.21
C ALA A 48 -1.63 -4.12 -10.70
N ALA A 49 -1.38 -4.18 -9.39
CA ALA A 49 -0.04 -3.98 -8.85
C ALA A 49 0.92 -5.08 -9.35
N ALA A 50 2.18 -4.70 -9.59
CA ALA A 50 3.19 -5.61 -10.12
C ALA A 50 3.43 -6.87 -9.26
N GLN A 51 3.18 -6.77 -7.94
CA GLN A 51 3.30 -7.87 -7.01
C GLN A 51 2.08 -7.87 -6.10
N THR A 52 1.46 -9.04 -5.91
CA THR A 52 0.27 -9.21 -5.06
C THR A 52 0.43 -10.39 -4.12
N VAL A 53 -0.23 -10.31 -2.97
CA VAL A 53 -0.44 -11.41 -2.03
C VAL A 53 -1.94 -11.59 -1.88
N GLN A 54 -2.44 -12.77 -2.24
CA GLN A 54 -3.86 -13.10 -2.15
C GLN A 54 -4.17 -13.71 -0.78
N LEU A 55 -5.19 -13.18 -0.13
CA LEU A 55 -5.83 -13.71 1.06
C LEU A 55 -7.23 -14.16 0.64
N PRO A 56 -7.50 -15.47 0.54
CA PRO A 56 -8.86 -15.95 0.28
C PRO A 56 -9.84 -15.52 1.35
N ALA A 57 -11.13 -15.54 1.03
CA ALA A 57 -12.17 -15.29 2.01
C ALA A 57 -12.04 -16.23 3.23
N GLY A 58 -12.09 -15.68 4.44
CA GLY A 58 -11.91 -16.43 5.69
C GLY A 58 -10.46 -16.71 6.10
N ASP A 59 -9.46 -16.21 5.35
CA ASP A 59 -8.06 -16.31 5.76
C ASP A 59 -7.78 -15.45 7.00
N VAL A 60 -7.36 -16.09 8.09
CA VAL A 60 -7.04 -15.45 9.39
C VAL A 60 -5.96 -14.36 9.29
N ARG A 61 -5.14 -14.39 8.24
CA ARG A 61 -4.14 -13.35 7.97
C ARG A 61 -4.80 -12.00 7.66
N ALA A 62 -6.02 -11.97 7.14
CA ALA A 62 -6.73 -10.72 6.85
C ALA A 62 -7.01 -9.93 8.13
N ASP A 63 -7.48 -10.60 9.19
CA ASP A 63 -7.72 -9.95 10.47
C ASP A 63 -6.43 -9.47 11.13
N ALA A 64 -5.36 -10.28 11.07
CA ALA A 64 -4.04 -9.90 11.55
C ALA A 64 -3.52 -8.67 10.79
N TRP A 65 -3.70 -8.64 9.48
CA TRP A 65 -3.33 -7.52 8.62
C TRP A 65 -4.06 -6.23 8.99
N LEU A 66 -5.38 -6.30 9.22
CA LEU A 66 -6.19 -5.15 9.64
C LEU A 66 -5.86 -4.67 11.06
N ARG A 67 -5.26 -5.51 11.92
CA ARG A 67 -4.68 -5.08 13.20
C ARG A 67 -3.27 -4.49 13.07
N GLY A 68 -2.70 -4.46 11.87
CA GLY A 68 -1.36 -3.95 11.61
C GLY A 68 -0.24 -4.96 11.85
N GLU A 69 -0.56 -6.25 11.96
CA GLU A 69 0.39 -7.33 12.18
C GLU A 69 1.08 -7.74 10.86
N GLU A 70 2.30 -8.29 10.97
CA GLU A 70 2.99 -8.90 9.83
C GLU A 70 2.43 -10.28 9.50
N ILE A 71 2.16 -10.54 8.23
CA ILE A 71 1.60 -11.81 7.76
C ILE A 71 2.65 -12.68 7.09
N ALA A 72 2.48 -14.00 7.19
CA ALA A 72 3.27 -14.95 6.41
C ALA A 72 2.88 -14.87 4.93
N ALA A 73 3.87 -14.85 4.05
CA ALA A 73 3.69 -14.90 2.60
C ALA A 73 4.89 -15.66 1.97
N PRO A 74 4.98 -16.98 2.19
CA PRO A 74 6.02 -17.79 1.58
C PRO A 74 5.93 -17.68 0.05
N GLY A 75 7.07 -17.50 -0.60
CA GLY A 75 7.14 -17.33 -2.06
C GLY A 75 6.84 -15.92 -2.58
N ALA A 76 6.43 -14.97 -1.72
CA ALA A 76 6.31 -13.58 -2.15
C ALA A 76 7.70 -13.00 -2.50
N PRO A 77 7.86 -12.38 -3.68
CA PRO A 77 9.12 -11.75 -4.06
C PRO A 77 9.44 -10.56 -3.16
N ASN A 78 10.73 -10.29 -2.94
CA ASN A 78 11.15 -9.12 -2.17
C ASN A 78 10.68 -7.84 -2.86
N GLY A 79 10.09 -6.91 -2.10
CA GLY A 79 9.57 -5.67 -2.68
C GLY A 79 8.27 -5.19 -2.02
N TYR A 80 7.67 -4.16 -2.60
CA TYR A 80 6.35 -3.70 -2.16
C TYR A 80 5.26 -4.51 -2.86
N VAL A 81 4.33 -5.05 -2.08
CA VAL A 81 3.27 -5.95 -2.55
C VAL A 81 1.90 -5.41 -2.16
N ALA A 82 0.94 -5.49 -3.08
CA ALA A 82 -0.47 -5.29 -2.74
C ALA A 82 -0.95 -6.50 -1.92
N VAL A 83 -1.68 -6.25 -0.84
CA VAL A 83 -2.39 -7.32 -0.12
C VAL A 83 -3.83 -7.26 -0.55
N LEU A 84 -4.34 -8.36 -1.10
CA LEU A 84 -5.72 -8.46 -1.57
C LEU A 84 -6.49 -9.45 -0.71
N TYR A 85 -7.74 -9.14 -0.41
CA TYR A 85 -8.70 -10.07 0.17
C TYR A 85 -9.74 -10.42 -0.89
N ASP A 86 -9.74 -11.68 -1.31
CA ASP A 86 -10.60 -12.18 -2.39
C ASP A 86 -10.55 -11.28 -3.65
N GLY A 87 -9.35 -10.85 -4.03
CA GLY A 87 -9.12 -9.96 -5.16
C GLY A 87 -9.29 -8.46 -4.90
N TYR A 88 -9.84 -8.05 -3.75
CA TYR A 88 -10.04 -6.64 -3.39
C TYR A 88 -8.88 -6.07 -2.58
N PRO A 89 -8.43 -4.83 -2.83
CA PRO A 89 -7.28 -4.27 -2.11
C PRO A 89 -7.55 -4.04 -0.63
N LEU A 90 -6.64 -4.55 0.22
CA LEU A 90 -6.52 -4.26 1.66
C LEU A 90 -5.28 -3.40 1.97
N GLY A 91 -4.74 -2.71 0.97
CA GLY A 91 -3.53 -1.90 1.10
C GLY A 91 -2.28 -2.67 0.69
N PHE A 92 -1.16 -2.41 1.37
CA PHE A 92 0.15 -2.89 0.92
C PHE A 92 1.13 -3.12 2.07
N GLY A 93 2.19 -3.85 1.76
CA GLY A 93 3.33 -4.00 2.63
C GLY A 93 4.62 -4.21 1.88
N LYS A 94 5.68 -4.47 2.64
CA LYS A 94 6.99 -4.81 2.09
C LYS A 94 7.31 -6.26 2.39
N ALA A 95 7.35 -7.08 1.35
CA ALA A 95 7.75 -8.48 1.42
C ALA A 95 9.26 -8.62 1.57
N SER A 96 9.68 -9.45 2.53
CA SER A 96 11.06 -9.84 2.76
C SER A 96 11.10 -11.12 3.60
N GLY A 97 11.91 -12.11 3.20
CA GLY A 97 12.13 -13.32 4.00
C GLY A 97 10.86 -14.14 4.26
N GLY A 98 9.95 -14.23 3.29
CA GLY A 98 8.70 -15.00 3.41
C GLY A 98 7.63 -14.36 4.31
N ARG A 99 7.81 -13.09 4.68
CA ARG A 99 6.83 -12.30 5.43
C ARG A 99 6.54 -10.98 4.73
N VAL A 100 5.36 -10.42 4.98
CA VAL A 100 5.01 -9.07 4.53
C VAL A 100 4.95 -8.16 5.75
N LYS A 101 5.87 -7.21 5.80
CA LYS A 101 5.82 -6.11 6.77
C LYS A 101 4.64 -5.21 6.44
N ASN A 102 3.81 -4.97 7.44
CA ASN A 102 2.56 -4.25 7.30
C ASN A 102 2.78 -2.73 7.16
N HIS A 103 2.28 -2.15 6.05
CA HIS A 103 2.22 -0.69 5.83
C HIS A 103 0.76 -0.17 5.84
N TYR A 104 -0.17 -0.93 6.43
CA TYR A 104 -1.54 -0.52 6.64
C TYR A 104 -1.60 0.68 7.61
N PRO A 105 -2.31 1.77 7.25
CA PRO A 105 -2.33 3.00 8.03
C PRO A 105 -2.79 2.78 9.47
N LYS A 106 -2.03 3.31 10.44
CA LYS A 106 -2.32 3.13 11.87
C LYS A 106 -3.74 3.52 12.27
N GLY A 107 -4.24 4.63 11.74
CA GLY A 107 -5.59 5.13 12.04
C GLY A 107 -6.74 4.33 11.40
N LEU A 108 -6.43 3.37 10.51
CA LEU A 108 -7.43 2.46 9.94
C LEU A 108 -7.42 1.09 10.62
N ARG A 109 -6.48 0.85 11.54
CA ARG A 109 -6.35 -0.47 12.17
C ARG A 109 -7.50 -0.74 13.10
N ASN A 110 -7.98 -1.98 13.08
CA ASN A 110 -8.97 -2.43 14.07
C ASN A 110 -8.33 -2.41 15.46
N LEU A 111 -9.07 -1.89 16.44
CA LEU A 111 -8.70 -1.99 17.85
C LEU A 111 -8.85 -3.46 18.29
N LYS A 112 -7.95 -3.90 19.17
CA LYS A 112 -8.06 -5.21 19.84
C LYS A 112 -9.17 -5.17 20.88
#